data_AF-W1TSB3-F1
#
_entry.id   AF-W1TSB3-F1
#
_cell.length_a   1.000
_cell.length_b   1.000
_cell.length_c   1.000
_cell.angle_alpha   90.00
_cell.angle_beta   90.00
_cell.angle_gamma   90.00
#
_symmetry.space_group_name_H-M   'P 1'
#
loop_
_entity.id
_entity.type
_entity.pdbx_description
1 polymer ?
#
loop_
_entity_poly.entity_id
_entity_poly.type
_entity_poly.pdbx_seq_one_letter_code
_entity_poly.pdbx_strand_id
1 'polypeptide(L)' 'MEIIISEGKFHQVKRMVQACGKKVTDLERLSMGPLTLDRKLEIGTFRRLTKEELEKLTIFGVEV' A
#
# COMPACT_ATOMS: atom_id res chain seq x y z
N MET A 1 4.59 9.43 9.93
CA MET A 1 5.39 9.74 8.72
C MET A 1 4.82 8.88 7.60
N GLU A 2 4.55 9.48 6.45
CA GLU A 2 4.08 8.75 5.28
C GLU A 2 5.19 8.71 4.22
N ILE A 3 5.32 7.58 3.54
CA ILE A 3 6.31 7.37 2.48
C ILE A 3 5.55 6.81 1.26
N ILE A 4 5.66 7.50 0.13
CA ILE A 4 5.11 7.06 -1.15
C ILE A 4 6.29 6.64 -2.03
N ILE A 5 6.22 5.42 -2.56
CA ILE A 5 7.21 4.88 -3.50
C ILE A 5 6.48 4.22 -4.68
N SER A 6 7.09 4.30 -5.86
CA SER A 6 6.57 3.68 -7.08
C SER A 6 7.29 2.37 -7.43
N GLU A 7 8.27 1.95 -6.62
CA GLU A 7 8.99 0.68 -6.76
C GLU A 7 8.85 -0.20 -5.51
N GLY A 8 9.02 -1.51 -5.68
CA GLY A 8 8.83 -2.50 -4.62
C GLY A 8 10.09 -3.30 -4.29
N LYS A 9 11.26 -2.64 -4.10
CA LYS A 9 12.50 -3.37 -3.80
C LYS A 9 12.43 -4.02 -2.41
N PHE A 10 13.09 -5.16 -2.25
CA PHE A 10 13.13 -5.90 -0.98
C PHE A 10 13.51 -4.99 0.19
N HIS A 11 12.71 -4.93 1.26
CA HIS A 11 12.94 -4.09 2.46
C HIS A 11 13.26 -2.61 2.18
N GLN A 12 12.81 -2.05 1.06
CA GLN A 12 13.17 -0.70 0.63
C GLN A 12 12.88 0.38 1.67
N VAL A 13 11.65 0.46 2.17
CA VAL A 13 11.27 1.46 3.18
C VAL A 13 12.09 1.32 4.45
N LYS A 14 12.32 0.09 4.92
CA LYS A 14 13.16 -0.17 6.11
C LYS A 14 14.59 0.34 5.92
N ARG A 15 15.19 0.09 4.75
CA ARG A 15 16.53 0.61 4.42
C ARG A 15 16.57 2.12 4.29
N MET A 16 15.55 2.73 3.67
CA MET A 16 15.45 4.19 3.56
C MET A 16 15.43 4.86 4.94
N VAL A 17 14.59 4.35 5.85
CA VAL A 17 14.48 4.90 7.21
C VAL A 17 15.78 4.68 8.01
N GLN A 18 16.41 3.50 7.86
CA GLN A 18 17.71 3.21 8.48
C GLN A 18 18.83 4.13 7.98
N ALA A 19 18.85 4.46 6.69
CA ALA A 19 19.83 5.39 6.13
C ALA A 19 19.73 6.80 6.72
N CYS A 20 18.56 7.19 7.24
CA CYS A 20 18.36 8.41 8.00
C CYS A 20 18.67 8.27 9.51
N GLY A 21 19.27 7.15 9.95
CA GLY A 21 19.59 6.89 11.35
C GLY A 21 18.39 6.55 12.23
N LYS A 22 17.25 6.19 11.64
CA LYS A 22 16.00 5.86 12.37
C LYS A 22 15.68 4.37 12.27
N LYS A 23 14.96 3.85 13.26
CA LYS A 23 14.47 2.46 13.27
C LYS A 23 12.98 2.44 12.98
N VAL A 24 12.54 1.55 12.09
CA VAL A 24 11.13 1.25 11.85
C VAL A 24 10.61 0.38 13.00
N THR A 25 9.67 0.89 13.78
CA THR A 25 8.99 0.14 14.86
C THR A 25 7.72 -0.55 14.37
N ASP A 26 7.01 0.09 13.44
CA ASP A 26 5.83 -0.43 12.78
C ASP A 26 5.81 0.03 11.33
N LEU A 27 5.26 -0.80 10.43
CA LEU A 27 5.19 -0.50 9.01
C LEU A 27 3.90 -1.07 8.43
N GLU A 28 2.98 -0.16 8.12
CA GLU A 28 1.71 -0.46 7.49
C GLU A 28 1.66 0.18 6.09
N ARG A 29 1.05 -0.55 5.14
CA ARG A 29 0.77 -0.02 3.81
C ARG A 29 -0.65 0.51 3.77
N LEU A 30 -0.78 1.83 3.72
CA LEU A 30 -2.06 2.54 3.76
C LEU A 30 -2.78 2.58 2.40
N SER A 31 -2.04 2.48 1.30
CA SER A 31 -2.60 2.52 -0.05
C SER A 31 -1.74 1.75 -1.05
N MET A 32 -2.33 1.41 -2.19
CA MET A 32 -1.65 0.83 -3.34
C MET A 32 -2.33 1.34 -4.61
N GLY A 33 -1.61 2.15 -5.37
CA GLY A 33 -2.19 2.85 -6.52
C GLY A 33 -3.44 3.65 -6.10
N PRO A 34 -4.60 3.43 -6.75
CA PRO A 34 -5.84 4.15 -6.46
C PRO A 34 -6.63 3.54 -5.29
N LEU A 35 -6.17 2.43 -4.71
CA LEU A 35 -6.82 1.76 -3.59
C LEU A 35 -6.28 2.27 -2.26
N THR A 36 -7.18 2.47 -1.30
CA THR A 36 -6.84 2.84 0.07
C THR A 36 -7.29 1.73 1.01
N LEU A 37 -6.47 1.43 2.03
CA LEU A 37 -6.82 0.47 3.07
C LEU A 37 -8.05 0.97 3.83
N ASP A 38 -9.09 0.15 3.84
CA ASP A 38 -10.32 0.44 4.55
C ASP A 38 -10.09 0.33 6.05
N ARG A 39 -10.25 1.45 6.78
CA ARG A 39 -10.05 1.52 8.23
C ARG A 39 -11.07 0.69 9.02
N LYS A 40 -12.18 0.27 8.40
CA LYS A 40 -13.19 -0.58 9.01
C LYS A 40 -12.92 -2.07 8.78
N LEU A 41 -11.95 -2.43 7.93
CA LEU A 41 -11.59 -3.80 7.67
C LEU A 41 -10.75 -4.35 8.83
N GLU A 42 -11.17 -5.47 9.42
CA GLU A 42 -10.45 -6.09 10.52
C GLU A 42 -9.13 -6.71 10.04
N ILE A 43 -8.11 -6.66 10.90
CA ILE A 43 -6.79 -7.24 10.60
C ILE A 43 -6.92 -8.73 10.29
N GLY A 44 -6.30 -9.16 9.18
CA GLY A 44 -6.36 -10.55 8.71
C GLY A 44 -7.58 -10.89 7.87
N THR A 45 -8.53 -9.97 7.72
CA THR A 45 -9.69 -10.15 6.85
C THR A 45 -9.47 -9.54 5.46
N PHE A 46 -10.32 -9.92 4.52
CA PHE A 46 -10.34 -9.35 3.17
C PHE A 46 -11.78 -9.03 2.76
N ARG A 47 -11.93 -8.08 1.84
CA ARG A 47 -13.20 -7.79 1.17
C ARG A 47 -13.03 -7.79 -0.33
N ARG A 48 -14.13 -7.95 -1.05
CA ARG A 48 -14.15 -7.73 -2.50
C ARG A 48 -13.98 -6.24 -2.80
N LEU A 49 -13.36 -5.94 -3.94
CA LEU A 49 -13.29 -4.58 -4.46
C LEU A 49 -14.67 -4.16 -4.96
N THR A 50 -14.99 -2.88 -4.84
CA THR A 50 -16.19 -2.30 -5.45
C THR A 50 -15.99 -2.12 -6.96
N LYS A 51 -17.08 -1.93 -7.69
CA LYS A 51 -17.01 -1.66 -9.14
C LYS A 51 -16.14 -0.43 -9.44
N GLU A 52 -16.28 0.63 -8.65
CA GLU A 52 -15.49 1.86 -8.79
C GLU A 52 -14.00 1.64 -8.53
N GLU A 53 -13.65 0.78 -7.56
CA GLU A 53 -12.26 0.41 -7.28
C GLU A 53 -11.64 -0.38 -8.44
N LEU A 54 -12.40 -1.30 -9.04
CA LEU A 54 -11.98 -2.06 -10.21
C LEU A 54 -11.78 -1.15 -11.43
N GLU A 55 -12.72 -0.24 -11.69
CA GLU A 55 -12.61 0.74 -12.79
C GLU A 55 -11.34 1.60 -12.65
N LYS A 56 -10.97 2.02 -11.44
CA LYS A 56 -9.73 2.78 -11.20
C LYS A 56 -8.46 1.97 -11.47
N LEU A 57 -8.51 0.65 -11.39
CA LEU A 57 -7.35 -0.22 -11.64
C LEU A 57 -7.10 -0.48 -13.13
N THR A 58 -8.04 -0.13 -14.01
CA THR A 58 -7.92 -0.35 -15.46
C THR A 58 -6.68 0.34 -16.05
N ILE A 59 -6.22 1.45 -15.46
CA ILE A 59 -4.99 2.15 -15.87
C ILE A 59 -3.72 1.28 -15.73
N PHE A 60 -3.78 0.20 -14.95
CA PHE A 60 -2.70 -0.77 -14.78
C PHE A 60 -2.88 -2.03 -15.62
N GLY A 61 -3.88 -2.06 -16.52
CA GLY A 61 -4.17 -3.22 -17.36
C GLY A 61 -4.84 -4.38 -16.61
N VAL A 62 -5.51 -4.10 -15.49
CA VAL A 62 -6.31 -5.11 -14.77
C VAL A 62 -7.62 -5.33 -15.52
N GLU A 63 -7.89 -6.57 -15.90
CA GLU A 63 -9.18 -6.98 -16.47
C GLU A 63 -10.26 -6.92 -15.37
N VAL A 64 -11.39 -6.31 -15.70
CA VAL A 64 -12.56 -6.14 -14.80
C VAL A 64 -13.58 -7.24 -15.09
#